data_AF-G0IYZ2-F1
#
_entry.id   AF-G0IYZ2-F1
#
_cell.length_a   1.000
_cell.length_b   1.000
_cell.length_c   1.000
_cell.angle_alpha   90.00
_cell.angle_beta   90.00
_cell.angle_gamma   90.00
#
_symmetry.space_group_name_H-M   'P 1'
#
loop_
_entity.id
_entity.type
_entity.pdbx_description
1 polymer ?
#
loop_
_entity_poly.entity_id
_entity_poly.type
_entity_poly.pdbx_seq_one_letter_code
_entity_poly.pdbx_strand_id
1 'polypeptide(L)'
;MKIGKQFNQLSKGEYLFYIDNYSNYSDFNTLGLYRSICENEGLELNERIEVRDYANSIFEKTFNFFQLKDPKTYFDLITLGLDLTIADERQIWSEIRFNQKKILADKKIKHRNFGTYSKHDCGYDHCPYNGLMIKQGSSLSEASMHFKTDNNKVSAQKKSLRNKKQRKNKHQILKDEFEK
;
A
#
# COMPACT_ATOMS: atom_id res chain seq x y z
N MET A 1 -27.59 11.36 9.66
CA MET A 1 -27.76 12.24 8.48
C MET A 1 -26.90 11.72 7.34
N LYS A 2 -27.05 12.25 6.12
CA LYS A 2 -26.14 12.00 5.00
C LYS A 2 -25.56 13.33 4.52
N ILE A 3 -24.32 13.31 4.03
CA ILE A 3 -23.66 14.49 3.46
C ILE A 3 -24.31 14.84 2.12
N GLY A 4 -24.53 13.83 1.27
CA GLY A 4 -25.20 14.00 -0.03
C GLY A 4 -24.37 14.76 -1.08
N LYS A 5 -23.08 14.99 -0.83
CA LYS A 5 -22.13 15.66 -1.72
C LYS A 5 -20.80 14.91 -1.74
N GLN A 6 -20.09 14.94 -2.88
CA GLN A 6 -18.75 14.35 -2.96
C GLN A 6 -17.74 15.22 -2.20
N PHE A 7 -16.81 14.61 -1.47
CA PHE A 7 -15.86 15.36 -0.66
C PHE A 7 -14.97 16.30 -1.50
N ASN A 8 -14.60 15.92 -2.72
CA ASN A 8 -13.75 16.73 -3.61
C ASN A 8 -14.45 17.97 -4.20
N GLN A 9 -15.72 18.20 -3.86
CA GLN A 9 -16.48 19.39 -4.23
C GLN A 9 -16.71 20.33 -3.04
N LEU A 10 -16.18 19.97 -1.87
CA LEU A 10 -16.34 20.75 -0.66
C LEU A 10 -15.37 21.93 -0.65
N SER A 11 -15.87 23.08 -0.19
CA SER A 11 -15.05 24.19 0.25
C SER A 11 -14.33 23.84 1.57
N LYS A 12 -13.29 24.59 1.90
CA LYS A 12 -12.55 24.47 3.17
C LYS A 12 -13.49 24.48 4.38
N GLY A 13 -14.44 25.42 4.43
CA GLY A 13 -15.40 25.53 5.52
C GLY A 13 -16.30 24.29 5.67
N GLU A 14 -16.76 23.73 4.54
CA GLU A 14 -17.52 22.49 4.55
C GLU A 14 -16.69 21.30 5.05
N TYR A 15 -15.41 21.18 4.64
CA TYR A 15 -14.53 20.15 5.18
C TYR A 15 -14.45 20.19 6.70
N LEU A 16 -14.12 21.36 7.27
CA LEU A 16 -13.99 21.52 8.72
C LEU A 16 -15.30 21.16 9.44
N PHE A 17 -16.42 21.66 8.92
CA PHE A 17 -17.74 21.37 9.46
C PHE A 17 -18.06 19.87 9.48
N TYR A 18 -17.82 19.15 8.37
CA TYR A 18 -18.10 17.72 8.31
C TYR A 18 -17.10 16.89 9.12
N ILE A 19 -15.84 17.34 9.24
CA ILE A 19 -14.86 16.71 10.10
C ILE A 19 -15.29 16.80 11.58
N ASP A 20 -15.76 17.95 12.03
CA ASP A 20 -16.26 18.13 13.41
C ASP A 20 -17.49 17.29 13.72
N ASN A 21 -18.34 17.12 12.72
CA ASN A 21 -19.64 16.47 12.85
C ASN A 21 -19.65 15.05 12.28
N TYR A 22 -18.49 14.42 12.05
CA TYR A 22 -18.36 13.20 11.26
C TYR A 22 -19.27 12.05 11.76
N SER A 23 -19.45 11.92 13.08
CA SER A 23 -20.27 10.87 13.71
C SER A 23 -21.76 11.00 13.38
N ASN A 24 -22.21 12.19 12.98
CA ASN A 24 -23.61 12.45 12.61
C ASN A 24 -23.96 11.96 11.20
N TYR A 25 -22.96 11.60 10.39
CA TYR A 25 -23.11 11.27 8.97
C TYR A 25 -22.83 9.79 8.70
N SER A 26 -23.84 9.07 8.21
CA SER A 26 -23.72 7.63 7.95
C SER A 26 -22.89 7.29 6.72
N ASP A 27 -22.74 8.24 5.80
CA ASP A 27 -21.94 8.15 4.59
C ASP A 27 -20.54 8.78 4.73
N PHE A 28 -20.16 9.23 5.94
CA PHE A 28 -18.82 9.78 6.16
C PHE A 28 -17.76 8.69 6.04
N ASN A 29 -16.82 8.88 5.12
CA ASN A 29 -15.72 7.96 4.89
C ASN A 29 -14.39 8.71 5.00
N THR A 30 -13.65 8.46 6.09
CA THR A 30 -12.34 9.08 6.33
C THR A 30 -11.34 8.81 5.22
N LEU A 31 -11.40 7.65 4.55
CA LEU A 31 -10.51 7.35 3.42
C LEU A 31 -10.86 8.21 2.20
N GLY A 32 -12.15 8.39 1.95
CA GLY A 32 -12.66 9.25 0.88
C GLY A 32 -12.34 10.72 1.14
N LEU A 33 -12.45 11.15 2.41
CA LEU A 33 -12.05 12.47 2.86
C LEU A 33 -10.58 12.74 2.51
N TYR A 34 -9.65 11.88 2.91
CA TYR A 34 -8.23 12.09 2.64
C TYR A 34 -7.89 12.11 1.15
N ARG A 35 -8.44 11.18 0.35
CA ARG A 35 -8.25 11.19 -1.12
C ARG A 35 -8.75 12.49 -1.74
N SER A 36 -9.91 12.94 -1.29
CA SER A 36 -10.51 14.14 -1.85
C SER A 36 -9.68 15.40 -1.64
N ILE A 37 -8.85 15.49 -0.59
CA ILE A 37 -7.95 16.63 -0.38
C ILE A 37 -6.95 16.76 -1.54
N CYS A 38 -6.46 15.63 -2.06
CA CYS A 38 -5.58 15.60 -3.23
C CYS A 38 -6.35 15.88 -4.54
N GLU A 39 -7.57 15.35 -4.65
CA GLU A 39 -8.42 15.43 -5.86
C GLU A 39 -9.19 16.75 -6.01
N ASN A 40 -9.30 17.57 -4.96
CA ASN A 40 -10.11 18.78 -4.96
C ASN A 40 -9.39 19.95 -5.61
N GLU A 41 -9.66 20.17 -6.90
CA GLU A 41 -9.12 21.27 -7.70
C GLU A 41 -9.57 22.66 -7.23
N GLY A 42 -10.67 22.75 -6.46
CA GLY A 42 -11.22 24.00 -5.95
C GLY A 42 -10.55 24.52 -4.67
N LEU A 43 -9.66 23.73 -4.05
CA LEU A 43 -8.87 24.16 -2.89
C LEU A 43 -7.48 24.61 -3.31
N GLU A 44 -7.08 25.77 -2.80
CA GLU A 44 -5.70 26.24 -2.87
C GLU A 44 -4.77 25.34 -2.04
N LEU A 45 -3.47 25.32 -2.36
CA LEU A 45 -2.50 24.45 -1.69
C LEU A 45 -2.51 24.60 -0.16
N ASN A 46 -2.55 25.85 0.33
CA ASN A 46 -2.59 26.14 1.76
C ASN A 46 -3.89 25.61 2.41
N GLU A 47 -5.02 25.71 1.72
CA GLU A 47 -6.28 25.19 2.23
C GLU A 47 -6.27 23.66 2.32
N ARG A 48 -5.69 22.97 1.33
CA ARG A 48 -5.52 21.52 1.37
C ARG A 48 -4.64 21.09 2.54
N ILE A 49 -3.56 21.82 2.80
CA ILE A 49 -2.66 21.60 3.95
C ILE A 49 -3.43 21.78 5.27
N GLU A 50 -4.18 22.87 5.40
CA GLU A 50 -4.97 23.13 6.61
C GLU A 50 -6.05 22.06 6.84
N VAL A 51 -6.77 21.66 5.81
CA VAL A 51 -7.78 20.59 5.90
C VAL A 51 -7.13 19.25 6.29
N ARG A 52 -5.96 18.93 5.71
CA ARG A 52 -5.20 17.72 6.06
C ARG A 52 -4.79 17.74 7.53
N ASP A 53 -4.21 18.83 8.00
CA ASP A 53 -3.70 18.94 9.37
C ASP A 53 -4.85 18.90 10.38
N TYR A 54 -5.97 19.54 10.05
CA TYR A 54 -7.19 19.47 10.84
C TYR A 54 -7.75 18.05 10.91
N ALA A 55 -7.88 17.37 9.77
CA ALA A 55 -8.32 15.99 9.71
C ALA A 55 -7.40 15.06 10.52
N ASN A 56 -6.08 15.30 10.48
CA ASN A 56 -5.10 14.53 11.25
C ASN A 56 -5.26 14.72 12.76
N SER A 57 -5.64 15.91 13.23
CA SER A 57 -5.89 16.16 14.65
C SER A 57 -6.99 15.26 15.25
N ILE A 58 -7.93 14.79 14.41
CA ILE A 58 -9.07 13.97 14.83
C ILE A 58 -8.89 12.50 14.39
N PHE A 59 -8.36 12.27 13.19
CA PHE A 59 -8.30 10.95 12.55
C PHE A 59 -6.88 10.39 12.41
N GLU A 60 -5.93 10.85 13.22
CA GLU A 60 -4.51 10.45 13.17
C GLU A 60 -4.31 8.93 13.07
N LYS A 61 -5.00 8.15 13.90
CA LYS A 61 -4.89 6.69 13.91
C LYS A 61 -5.33 6.07 12.57
N THR A 62 -6.40 6.61 11.99
CA THR A 62 -6.92 6.18 10.68
C THR A 62 -5.96 6.58 9.57
N PHE A 63 -5.41 7.80 9.64
CA PHE A 63 -4.41 8.30 8.70
C PHE A 63 -3.13 7.46 8.73
N ASN A 64 -2.62 7.12 9.91
CA ASN A 64 -1.45 6.26 10.06
C ASN A 64 -1.69 4.84 9.52
N PHE A 65 -2.92 4.32 9.58
CA PHE A 65 -3.27 3.04 8.95
C PHE A 65 -3.40 3.15 7.42
N PHE A 66 -3.56 4.37 6.90
CA PHE A 66 -3.81 4.61 5.49
C PHE A 66 -2.65 4.15 4.60
N GLN A 67 -1.42 4.24 5.09
CA GLN A 67 -0.24 3.70 4.42
C GLN A 67 -0.34 2.20 4.05
N LEU A 68 -1.18 1.40 4.71
CA LEU A 68 -1.43 0.01 4.32
C LEU A 68 -2.48 -0.13 3.22
N LYS A 69 -3.51 0.72 3.24
CA LYS A 69 -4.65 0.65 2.32
C LYS A 69 -4.38 1.37 1.01
N ASP A 70 -3.78 2.55 1.10
CA ASP A 70 -3.54 3.44 -0.03
C ASP A 70 -2.23 4.22 0.20
N PRO A 71 -1.09 3.55 -0.03
CA PRO A 71 0.20 4.15 0.26
C PRO A 71 0.52 5.35 -0.64
N LYS A 72 -0.06 5.41 -1.84
CA LYS A 72 0.15 6.53 -2.77
C LYS A 72 -0.56 7.79 -2.26
N THR A 73 -1.85 7.69 -1.90
CA THR A 73 -2.56 8.83 -1.29
C THR A 73 -1.90 9.24 0.03
N TYR A 74 -1.46 8.27 0.85
CA TYR A 74 -0.73 8.58 2.07
C TYR A 74 0.56 9.37 1.80
N PHE A 75 1.35 8.95 0.81
CA PHE A 75 2.53 9.67 0.35
C PHE A 75 2.16 11.10 -0.08
N ASP A 76 1.19 11.25 -0.99
CA ASP A 76 0.79 12.55 -1.54
C ASP A 76 0.35 13.53 -0.45
N LEU A 77 -0.30 13.04 0.61
CA LEU A 77 -0.75 13.85 1.74
C LEU A 77 0.41 14.28 2.65
N ILE A 78 1.33 13.38 3.01
CA ILE A 78 2.46 13.74 3.88
C ILE A 78 3.47 14.63 3.16
N THR A 79 3.52 14.58 1.83
CA THR A 79 4.42 15.40 1.00
C THR A 79 3.74 16.63 0.41
N LEU A 80 2.46 16.86 0.74
CA LEU A 80 1.70 17.98 0.20
C LEU A 80 2.36 19.32 0.55
N GLY A 81 2.71 20.08 -0.48
CA GLY A 81 3.38 21.38 -0.37
C GLY A 81 4.90 21.31 -0.21
N LEU A 82 5.52 20.14 -0.40
CA LEU A 82 6.97 19.98 -0.37
C LEU A 82 7.54 19.83 -1.78
N ASP A 83 8.66 20.51 -2.03
CA ASP A 83 9.49 20.26 -3.22
C ASP A 83 10.45 19.10 -2.91
N LEU A 84 10.20 17.94 -3.51
CA LEU A 84 10.97 16.73 -3.26
C LEU A 84 11.98 16.46 -4.37
N THR A 85 13.18 16.04 -3.98
CA THR A 85 14.10 15.38 -4.90
C THR A 85 13.76 13.90 -5.04
N ILE A 86 14.26 13.27 -6.11
CA ILE A 86 14.15 11.82 -6.29
C ILE A 86 14.73 11.03 -5.10
N ALA A 87 15.75 11.57 -4.43
CA ALA A 87 16.32 10.94 -3.24
C ALA A 87 15.34 10.96 -2.06
N ASP A 88 14.67 12.09 -1.83
CA ASP A 88 13.68 12.26 -0.78
C ASP A 88 12.49 11.33 -0.99
N GLU A 89 11.95 11.28 -2.21
CA GLU A 89 10.85 10.36 -2.55
C GLU A 89 11.21 8.92 -2.23
N ARG A 90 12.41 8.47 -2.63
CA ARG A 90 12.88 7.10 -2.38
C ARG A 90 13.03 6.80 -0.89
N GLN A 91 13.48 7.78 -0.11
CA GLN A 91 13.58 7.66 1.34
C GLN A 91 12.20 7.52 1.97
N ILE A 92 11.27 8.42 1.66
CA ILE A 92 9.90 8.41 2.18
C ILE A 92 9.20 7.09 1.82
N TRP A 93 9.33 6.62 0.57
CA TRP A 93 8.79 5.31 0.17
C TRP A 93 9.41 4.14 0.94
N SER A 94 10.67 4.26 1.34
CA SER A 94 11.33 3.24 2.17
C SER A 94 10.82 3.26 3.61
N GLU A 95 10.56 4.44 4.15
CA GLU A 95 9.94 4.64 5.47
C GLU A 95 8.50 4.12 5.50
N ILE A 96 7.69 4.44 4.48
CA ILE A 96 6.34 3.88 4.30
C ILE A 96 6.39 2.35 4.33
N ARG A 97 7.27 1.72 3.54
CA ARG A 97 7.41 0.25 3.54
C ARG A 97 7.83 -0.31 4.90
N PHE A 98 8.72 0.39 5.60
CA PHE A 98 9.15 -0.01 6.95
C PHE A 98 7.98 0.06 7.95
N ASN A 99 7.21 1.15 7.93
CA ASN A 99 6.07 1.36 8.80
C ASN A 99 4.91 0.41 8.48
N GLN A 100 4.64 0.12 7.20
CA GLN A 100 3.72 -0.93 6.78
C GLN A 100 4.09 -2.28 7.43
N LYS A 101 5.36 -2.68 7.38
CA LYS A 101 5.85 -3.91 8.02
C LYS A 101 5.61 -3.90 9.53
N LYS A 102 5.90 -2.77 10.18
CA LYS A 102 5.70 -2.59 11.62
C LYS A 102 4.22 -2.73 11.99
N ILE A 103 3.31 -2.04 11.29
CA ILE A 103 1.88 -2.11 11.56
C ILE A 103 1.35 -3.54 11.38
N LEU A 104 1.77 -4.24 10.33
CA LEU A 104 1.35 -5.64 10.12
C LEU A 104 1.82 -6.56 11.25
N ALA A 105 3.05 -6.38 11.73
CA ALA A 105 3.58 -7.14 12.86
C ALA A 105 2.82 -6.83 14.16
N ASP A 106 2.64 -5.55 14.47
CA ASP A 106 1.98 -5.07 15.69
C ASP A 106 0.52 -5.54 15.75
N LYS A 107 -0.19 -5.46 14.62
CA LYS A 107 -1.58 -5.92 14.47
C LYS A 107 -1.71 -7.43 14.25
N LYS A 108 -0.59 -8.17 14.17
CA LYS A 108 -0.52 -9.62 13.88
C LYS A 108 -1.23 -10.00 12.58
N ILE A 109 -1.26 -9.11 11.59
CA ILE A 109 -1.92 -9.37 10.32
C ILE A 109 -0.95 -10.07 9.37
N LYS A 110 -1.36 -11.25 8.89
CA LYS A 110 -0.53 -12.09 8.02
C LYS A 110 -0.78 -11.88 6.52
N HIS A 111 -1.99 -11.49 6.13
CA HIS A 111 -2.30 -11.20 4.73
C HIS A 111 -1.78 -9.82 4.34
N ARG A 112 -1.45 -9.64 3.05
CA ARG A 112 -0.93 -8.38 2.51
C ARG A 112 -1.80 -7.76 1.42
N ASN A 113 -2.96 -8.36 1.22
CA ASN A 113 -3.99 -7.87 0.32
C ASN A 113 -4.78 -6.77 1.00
N PHE A 114 -4.40 -5.51 0.73
CA PHE A 114 -5.09 -4.32 1.20
C PHE A 114 -5.17 -3.29 0.10
N GLY A 115 -6.35 -2.68 -0.04
CA GLY A 115 -6.62 -1.58 -0.97
C GLY A 115 -5.94 -1.75 -2.32
N THR A 116 -4.96 -0.90 -2.65
CA THR A 116 -4.25 -0.94 -3.95
C THR A 116 -3.59 -2.30 -4.23
N TYR A 117 -3.02 -2.97 -3.22
CA TYR A 117 -2.42 -4.31 -3.38
C TYR A 117 -3.43 -5.45 -3.57
N SER A 118 -4.72 -5.17 -3.41
CA SER A 118 -5.80 -6.17 -3.57
C SER A 118 -6.48 -6.11 -4.92
N LYS A 119 -6.10 -5.17 -5.79
CA LYS A 119 -6.65 -4.98 -7.13
C LYS A 119 -5.55 -5.03 -8.18
N HIS A 120 -5.90 -5.46 -9.39
CA HIS A 120 -5.02 -5.30 -10.54
C HIS A 120 -4.98 -3.82 -10.94
N ASP A 121 -3.77 -3.31 -11.08
CA ASP A 121 -3.47 -1.97 -11.54
C ASP A 121 -2.11 -2.06 -12.24
N CYS A 122 -2.14 -2.19 -13.57
CA CYS A 122 -0.94 -2.32 -14.40
C CYS A 122 -0.45 -0.97 -14.95
N GLY A 123 -1.07 0.14 -14.57
CA GLY A 123 -0.70 1.49 -15.03
C GLY A 123 -1.11 1.82 -16.47
N TYR A 124 -1.83 0.94 -17.17
CA TYR A 124 -2.41 1.24 -18.49
C TYR A 124 -3.90 1.50 -18.36
N ASP A 125 -4.36 2.69 -18.74
CA ASP A 125 -5.76 3.12 -18.59
C ASP A 125 -6.76 2.17 -19.25
N HIS A 126 -6.39 1.55 -20.38
CA HIS A 126 -7.25 0.66 -21.15
C HIS A 126 -7.11 -0.83 -20.78
N CYS A 127 -6.47 -1.16 -19.66
CA CYS A 127 -6.38 -2.55 -19.23
C CYS A 127 -7.75 -3.08 -18.77
N PRO A 128 -8.27 -4.17 -19.37
CA PRO A 128 -9.58 -4.74 -19.02
C PRO A 128 -9.61 -5.34 -17.61
N TYR A 129 -8.45 -5.54 -16.99
CA TYR A 129 -8.32 -6.10 -15.65
C TYR A 129 -8.22 -5.02 -14.56
N ASN A 130 -8.09 -3.74 -14.90
CA ASN A 130 -7.97 -2.68 -13.89
C ASN A 130 -9.16 -2.70 -12.92
N GLY A 131 -8.85 -2.69 -11.63
CA GLY A 131 -9.85 -2.74 -10.57
C GLY A 131 -10.35 -4.15 -10.20
N LEU A 132 -9.98 -5.18 -10.97
CA LEU A 132 -10.29 -6.58 -10.66
C LEU A 132 -9.61 -6.98 -9.34
N MET A 133 -10.35 -7.60 -8.43
CA MET A 133 -9.79 -8.10 -7.17
C MET A 133 -8.83 -9.26 -7.45
N ILE A 134 -7.58 -9.14 -7.02
CA ILE A 134 -6.52 -10.12 -7.27
C ILE A 134 -6.17 -10.94 -6.03
N LYS A 135 -5.96 -12.24 -6.24
CA LYS A 135 -5.37 -13.12 -5.24
C LYS A 135 -3.84 -12.97 -5.28
N GLN A 136 -3.19 -12.72 -4.14
CA GLN A 136 -1.73 -12.60 -4.07
C GLN A 136 -1.03 -13.83 -4.64
N GLY A 137 -0.03 -13.58 -5.49
CA GLY A 137 0.72 -14.63 -6.18
C GLY A 137 0.01 -15.25 -7.39
N SER A 138 -1.14 -14.71 -7.82
CA SER A 138 -1.71 -15.03 -9.13
C SER A 138 -0.91 -14.37 -10.26
N SER A 139 -1.14 -14.81 -11.49
CA SER A 139 -0.56 -14.21 -12.70
C SER A 139 -1.06 -12.80 -12.99
N LEU A 140 -2.16 -12.37 -12.36
CA LEU A 140 -2.76 -11.04 -12.52
C LEU A 140 -2.24 -10.04 -11.47
N SER A 141 -1.33 -10.48 -10.59
CA SER A 141 -0.77 -9.64 -9.54
C SER A 141 0.38 -8.79 -10.07
N GLU A 142 0.08 -7.54 -10.45
CA GLU A 142 1.09 -6.57 -10.92
C GLU A 142 1.88 -5.96 -9.75
N ALA A 143 1.19 -5.66 -8.66
CA ALA A 143 1.78 -5.04 -7.47
C ALA A 143 1.50 -5.88 -6.22
N SER A 144 2.56 -6.38 -5.59
CA SER A 144 2.49 -7.12 -4.34
C SER A 144 3.42 -6.54 -3.28
N MET A 145 2.91 -6.41 -2.06
CA MET A 145 3.69 -5.92 -0.94
C MET A 145 4.72 -6.97 -0.51
N HIS A 146 5.99 -6.65 -0.76
CA HIS A 146 7.14 -7.50 -0.42
C HIS A 146 8.08 -6.79 0.55
N PHE A 147 8.66 -7.57 1.46
CA PHE A 147 9.67 -7.10 2.41
C PHE A 147 10.98 -7.83 2.18
N LYS A 148 12.11 -7.18 2.49
CA LYS A 148 13.45 -7.79 2.39
C LYS A 148 13.60 -9.06 3.24
N THR A 149 12.78 -9.21 4.29
CA THR A 149 12.74 -10.40 5.15
C THR A 149 11.87 -11.54 4.61
N ASP A 150 11.24 -11.37 3.44
CA ASP A 150 10.46 -12.43 2.84
C ASP A 150 11.36 -13.56 2.37
N ASN A 151 10.90 -14.80 2.57
CA ASN A 151 11.61 -15.98 2.11
C ASN A 151 11.76 -15.94 0.58
N ASN A 152 13.01 -15.83 0.11
CA ASN A 152 13.33 -15.87 -1.30
C ASN A 152 13.11 -17.30 -1.85
N LYS A 153 11.90 -17.56 -2.36
CA LYS A 153 11.50 -18.86 -2.94
C LYS A 153 12.44 -19.33 -4.04
N VAL A 154 12.96 -18.42 -4.86
CA VAL A 154 13.93 -18.72 -5.92
C VAL A 154 15.23 -19.26 -5.32
N SER A 155 15.75 -18.61 -4.28
CA SER A 155 16.95 -19.10 -3.57
C SER A 155 16.74 -20.48 -2.93
N ALA A 156 15.56 -20.70 -2.33
CA ALA A 156 15.20 -21.96 -1.71
C ALA A 156 15.08 -23.09 -2.76
N GLN A 157 14.47 -22.81 -3.90
CA GLN A 157 14.36 -23.74 -5.03
C GLN A 157 15.74 -24.07 -5.61
N LYS A 158 16.59 -23.07 -5.85
CA LYS A 158 17.97 -23.28 -6.33
C LYS A 158 18.79 -24.13 -5.35
N LYS A 159 18.68 -23.87 -4.05
CA LYS A 159 19.33 -24.70 -3.00
C LYS A 159 18.81 -26.14 -3.03
N SER A 160 17.50 -26.33 -3.14
CA SER A 160 16.89 -27.66 -3.24
C SER A 160 17.35 -28.42 -4.48
N LEU A 161 17.39 -27.78 -5.64
CA LEU A 161 17.89 -28.36 -6.90
C LEU A 161 19.36 -28.75 -6.80
N ARG A 162 20.20 -27.89 -6.21
CA ARG A 162 21.62 -28.18 -5.95
C ARG A 162 21.78 -29.41 -5.05
N ASN A 163 21.02 -29.49 -3.97
CA ASN A 163 21.06 -30.63 -3.05
C ASN A 163 20.56 -31.92 -3.73
N LYS A 164 19.53 -31.85 -4.59
CA LYS A 164 19.07 -32.99 -5.40
C LYS A 164 20.17 -33.46 -6.36
N LYS A 165 20.86 -32.56 -7.06
CA LYS A 165 21.98 -32.88 -7.95
C LYS A 165 23.13 -33.55 -7.19
N GLN A 166 23.53 -32.98 -6.04
CA GLN A 166 24.59 -33.55 -5.20
C GLN A 166 24.27 -34.97 -4.72
N ARG A 167 23.02 -35.22 -4.29
CA ARG A 167 22.58 -36.58 -3.90
C ARG A 167 22.66 -37.58 -5.05
N LYS A 168 22.22 -37.20 -6.25
CA LYS A 168 22.35 -38.03 -7.45
C LYS A 168 23.80 -38.36 -7.77
N ASN A 169 24.68 -37.35 -7.78
CA ASN A 169 26.10 -37.55 -8.04
C ASN A 169 26.76 -38.45 -7.00
N LYS A 170 26.45 -38.27 -5.71
CA LYS A 170 26.97 -39.14 -4.64
C LYS A 170 26.53 -40.59 -4.81
N HIS A 171 25.26 -40.80 -5.17
CA HIS A 171 24.74 -42.14 -5.42
C HIS A 171 25.41 -42.80 -6.64
N GLN A 172 25.70 -42.01 -7.68
CA GLN A 172 26.38 -42.49 -8.89
C GLN A 172 27.84 -42.87 -8.61
N ILE A 173 28.59 -42.05 -7.87
CA ILE A 173 29.95 -42.38 -7.44
C ILE A 173 29.99 -43.69 -6.63
N LEU A 174 29.08 -43.85 -5.67
CA LEU A 174 28.98 -45.09 -4.89
C LEU A 174 28.67 -46.30 -5.79
N LYS A 175 27.77 -46.15 -6.77
CA LYS A 175 27.45 -47.23 -7.69
C LYS A 175 28.68 -47.62 -8.55
N ASP A 176 29.40 -46.62 -9.07
CA ASP A 176 30.59 -46.83 -9.90
C ASP A 176 31.78 -47.42 -9.09
N GLU A 177 31.84 -47.18 -7.78
CA GLU A 177 32.86 -47.76 -6.88
C GLU A 177 32.56 -49.21 -6.45
N PHE A 178 31.28 -49.61 -6.39
CA PHE A 178 30.86 -50.96 -5.99
C PHE A 178 30.60 -51.91 -7.18
N GLU A 179 30.57 -51.42 -8.43
CA GLU A 179 30.47 -52.23 -9.66
C GLU A 179 31.84 -52.51 -10.32
N LYS A 180 32.96 -52.27 -9.61
CA LYS A 180 34.32 -52.75 -9.96
C LYS A 180 34.68 -54.00 -9.18
#